data_AF-A0A0K2RCK2-F1
#
_entry.id   AF-A0A0K2RCK2-F1
#
_cell.length_a   1.000
_cell.length_b   1.000
_cell.length_c   1.000
_cell.angle_alpha   90.00
_cell.angle_beta   90.00
_cell.angle_gamma   90.00
#
_symmetry.space_group_name_H-M   'P 1'
#
loop_
_entity.id
_entity.type
_entity.pdbx_description
1 polymer ?
#
loop_
_entity_poly.entity_id
_entity_poly.type
_entity_poly.pdbx_seq_one_letter_code
_entity_poly.pdbx_strand_id
1 'polypeptide(L)'
;MNRYWSAANYLTVAQIYLQENPLLREPLLPRHIKPRLLGHWGTSPGLSLIYAHLNRLIRRTSAEVLFVAGPGHGGPAVVANVYLEGTYSEIYPKVGMDLQGLRRLVRQFSTPGGIASHVGPATPGSIHEGASLATP
;
A
#
# COMPACT_ATOMS: atom_id res chain seq x y z
N MET A 1 12.66 -10.11 -6.59
CA MET A 1 11.29 -10.50 -6.20
C MET A 1 11.13 -10.53 -4.69
N ASN A 2 11.90 -11.35 -3.95
CA ASN A 2 11.83 -11.39 -2.48
C ASN A 2 12.00 -10.00 -1.83
N ARG A 3 13.05 -9.25 -2.20
CA ARG A 3 13.26 -7.86 -1.72
C ARG A 3 12.08 -6.91 -1.96
N TYR A 4 11.44 -7.02 -3.12
CA TYR A 4 10.28 -6.17 -3.47
C TYR A 4 9.07 -6.56 -2.60
N TRP A 5 8.81 -7.86 -2.46
CA TRP A 5 7.76 -8.37 -1.58
C TRP A 5 7.98 -7.96 -0.11
N SER A 6 9.22 -8.06 0.39
CA SER A 6 9.58 -7.57 1.73
C SER A 6 9.38 -6.06 1.86
N ALA A 7 9.74 -5.27 0.86
CA ALA A 7 9.52 -3.82 0.86
C ALA A 7 8.02 -3.46 0.88
N ALA A 8 7.20 -4.13 0.06
CA ALA A 8 5.75 -3.93 0.04
C ALA A 8 5.11 -4.30 1.38
N ASN A 9 5.52 -5.44 1.97
CA ASN A 9 5.05 -5.87 3.29
C ASN A 9 5.48 -4.89 4.39
N TYR A 10 6.71 -4.39 4.34
CA TYR A 10 7.19 -3.38 5.28
C TYR A 10 6.36 -2.10 5.19
N LEU A 11 6.11 -1.59 3.98
CA LEU A 11 5.29 -0.39 3.78
C LEU A 11 3.84 -0.60 4.18
N THR A 12 3.30 -1.81 4.00
CA THR A 12 1.96 -2.18 4.50
C THR A 12 1.90 -2.04 6.02
N VAL A 13 2.86 -2.62 6.73
CA VAL A 13 2.94 -2.51 8.20
C VAL A 13 3.16 -1.05 8.61
N ALA A 14 4.07 -0.33 7.94
CA ALA A 14 4.31 1.08 8.24
C ALA A 14 3.01 1.90 8.12
N GLN A 15 2.24 1.74 7.04
CA GLN A 15 0.94 2.39 6.87
C GLN A 15 -0.06 2.07 7.99
N ILE A 16 -0.13 0.82 8.47
CA ILE A 16 -1.09 0.42 9.52
C ILE A 16 -0.68 1.00 10.88
N TYR A 17 0.61 0.94 11.23
CA TYR A 17 1.07 1.16 12.59
C TYR A 17 1.75 2.51 12.83
N LEU A 18 2.46 3.06 11.85
CA LEU A 18 3.33 4.21 12.05
C LEU A 18 2.68 5.51 11.58
N GLN A 19 2.99 6.60 12.26
CA GLN A 19 2.70 7.97 11.83
C GLN A 19 3.97 8.79 11.59
N GLU A 20 5.12 8.29 12.06
CA GLU A 20 6.43 8.93 12.03
C GLU A 20 7.54 7.88 11.93
N ASN A 21 8.76 8.32 11.63
CA ASN A 21 9.95 7.45 11.54
C ASN A 21 9.73 6.20 10.65
N PRO A 22 9.23 6.37 9.40
CA PRO A 22 8.77 5.24 8.58
C PRO A 22 9.89 4.28 8.15
N LEU A 23 11.15 4.66 8.32
CA LEU A 23 12.33 3.82 8.01
C LEU A 23 13.08 3.37 9.27
N LEU A 24 12.55 3.64 10.47
CA LEU A 24 13.19 3.31 11.75
C LEU A 24 14.65 3.77 11.84
N ARG A 25 14.93 5.00 11.40
CA ARG A 25 16.28 5.59 11.45
C ARG A 25 16.72 5.94 12.87
N GLU A 26 15.75 6.15 13.75
CA GLU A 26 15.93 6.21 15.21
C GLU A 26 15.16 5.06 15.89
N PRO A 27 15.51 4.69 17.14
CA PRO A 27 14.76 3.69 17.89
C PRO A 27 13.25 3.96 17.89
N LEU A 28 12.44 2.91 17.82
CA LEU A 28 10.99 3.04 17.79
C LEU A 28 10.49 3.56 19.15
N LEU A 29 9.73 4.65 19.13
CA LEU A 29 9.14 5.28 20.31
C LEU A 29 7.61 5.26 20.19
N PRO A 30 6.86 5.28 21.31
CA PRO A 30 5.39 5.30 21.28
C PRO A 30 4.82 6.44 20.42
N ARG A 31 5.46 7.60 20.40
CA ARG A 31 5.08 8.76 19.56
C ARG A 31 5.09 8.46 18.05
N HIS A 32 5.81 7.43 17.62
CA HIS A 32 5.86 7.02 16.21
C HIS A 32 4.68 6.15 15.79
N ILE A 33 3.95 5.60 16.76
CA ILE A 33 2.83 4.68 16.53
C ILE A 33 1.54 5.51 16.46
N LYS A 34 0.63 5.15 15.54
CA LYS A 34 -0.69 5.77 15.43
C LYS A 34 -1.49 5.54 16.72
N PRO A 35 -2.23 6.56 17.22
CA PRO A 35 -3.07 6.40 18.40
C PRO A 35 -4.26 5.47 18.16
N ARG A 36 -4.65 5.26 16.90
CA ARG A 36 -5.67 4.30 16.48
C ARG A 36 -5.12 3.46 15.33
N LEU A 37 -5.07 2.14 15.55
CA LEU A 37 -4.59 1.18 14.56
C LEU A 37 -5.77 0.76 13.69
N LEU A 38 -5.70 1.09 12.40
CA LEU A 38 -6.73 0.78 11.42
C LEU A 38 -6.09 0.22 10.15
N GLY A 39 -6.71 -0.81 9.58
CA GLY A 39 -6.20 -1.54 8.41
C GLY A 39 -6.10 -3.04 8.66
N HIS A 40 -5.93 -3.82 7.60
CA HIS A 40 -5.90 -5.28 7.67
C HIS A 40 -4.55 -5.83 7.22
N TRP A 41 -3.95 -6.64 8.07
CA TRP A 41 -2.71 -7.36 7.75
C TRP A 41 -2.99 -8.73 7.10
N GLY A 42 -4.02 -9.47 7.54
CA GLY A 42 -4.17 -10.91 7.23
C GLY A 42 -4.08 -11.28 5.74
N THR A 43 -4.69 -10.50 4.85
CA THR A 43 -4.65 -10.76 3.39
C THR A 43 -3.43 -10.12 2.68
N SER A 44 -2.82 -9.12 3.31
CA SER A 44 -1.89 -8.19 2.67
C SER A 44 -0.58 -8.82 2.15
N PRO A 45 0.08 -9.74 2.87
CA PRO A 45 1.25 -10.45 2.35
C PRO A 45 0.95 -11.29 1.11
N GLY A 46 -0.23 -11.91 1.07
CA GLY A 46 -0.68 -12.72 -0.08
C GLY A 46 -0.93 -11.85 -1.31
N LEU A 47 -1.64 -10.72 -1.13
CA LEU A 47 -1.84 -9.74 -2.19
C LEU A 47 -0.50 -9.22 -2.74
N SER A 48 0.42 -8.84 -1.87
CA SER A 48 1.75 -8.34 -2.28
C SER A 48 2.58 -9.42 -2.99
N LEU A 49 2.43 -10.70 -2.61
CA LEU A 49 3.12 -11.80 -3.28
C LEU A 49 2.60 -11.95 -4.72
N ILE A 50 1.27 -12.02 -4.88
CA ILE A 50 0.64 -12.11 -6.21
C ILE A 50 1.06 -10.92 -7.07
N TYR A 51 0.96 -9.69 -6.53
CA TYR A 51 1.36 -8.47 -7.23
C TYR A 51 2.81 -8.52 -7.72
N ALA A 52 3.74 -8.94 -6.86
CA ALA A 52 5.16 -9.06 -7.22
C ALA A 52 5.38 -10.07 -8.36
N HIS A 53 4.62 -11.16 -8.39
CA HIS A 53 4.66 -12.17 -9.45
C HIS A 53 4.01 -11.68 -10.75
N LEU A 54 2.91 -10.94 -10.68
CA LEU A 54 2.30 -10.29 -11.85
C LEU A 54 3.24 -9.26 -12.46
N ASN A 55 3.88 -8.41 -11.65
CA ASN A 55 4.90 -7.47 -12.13
C ASN A 55 6.07 -8.20 -12.81
N ARG A 56 6.48 -9.36 -12.30
CA ARG A 56 7.48 -10.20 -12.98
C ARG A 56 6.98 -10.75 -14.31
N LEU A 57 5.71 -11.17 -14.40
CA LEU A 57 5.11 -11.67 -15.64
C LEU A 57 5.09 -10.56 -16.69
N ILE A 58 4.49 -9.41 -16.37
CA ILE A 58 4.40 -8.23 -17.23
C ILE A 58 5.78 -7.85 -17.78
N ARG A 59 6.80 -7.72 -16.91
CA ARG A 59 8.16 -7.34 -17.33
C ARG A 59 8.86 -8.37 -18.22
N ARG A 60 8.47 -9.66 -18.16
CA ARG A 60 9.09 -10.73 -18.96
C ARG A 60 8.41 -10.96 -20.30
N THR A 61 7.11 -10.68 -20.38
CA THR A 61 6.30 -11.07 -21.54
C THR A 61 5.57 -9.91 -22.19
N SER A 62 5.67 -8.70 -21.63
CA SER A 62 4.88 -7.53 -22.02
C SER A 62 3.36 -7.80 -21.98
N ALA A 63 2.92 -8.71 -21.10
CA ALA A 63 1.51 -9.03 -20.96
C ALA A 63 0.74 -7.83 -20.38
N GLU A 64 -0.44 -7.55 -20.91
CA GLU A 64 -1.38 -6.60 -20.33
C GLU A 64 -2.18 -7.31 -19.24
N VAL A 65 -2.09 -6.80 -18.01
CA VAL A 65 -2.67 -7.45 -16.83
C VAL A 65 -3.45 -6.41 -16.03
N LEU A 66 -4.70 -6.75 -15.71
CA LEU A 66 -5.50 -6.04 -14.72
C LEU A 66 -5.52 -6.85 -13.42
N PHE A 67 -5.12 -6.23 -12.31
CA PHE A 67 -5.18 -6.84 -10.99
C PHE A 67 -6.47 -6.46 -10.27
N VAL A 68 -7.35 -7.44 -10.04
CA VAL A 68 -8.60 -7.25 -9.27
C VAL A 68 -8.42 -7.85 -7.88
N ALA A 69 -8.33 -6.97 -6.86
CA ALA A 69 -8.19 -7.40 -5.47
C ALA A 69 -9.56 -7.73 -4.86
N GLY A 70 -9.95 -9.01 -4.91
CA GLY A 70 -11.17 -9.49 -4.24
C GLY A 70 -11.24 -9.14 -2.74
N PRO A 71 -10.21 -9.43 -1.92
CA PRO A 71 -10.17 -8.99 -0.52
C PRO A 71 -9.73 -7.51 -0.45
N GLY A 72 -10.62 -6.60 -0.85
CA GLY A 72 -10.36 -5.16 -0.97
C GLY A 72 -10.02 -4.46 0.35
N HIS A 73 -10.30 -5.08 1.49
CA HIS A 73 -9.82 -4.63 2.81
C HIS A 73 -8.29 -4.68 2.96
N GLY A 74 -7.58 -5.32 2.02
CA GLY A 74 -6.13 -5.30 1.85
C GLY A 74 -5.58 -4.03 1.18
N GLY A 75 -6.31 -2.90 1.26
CA GLY A 75 -5.91 -1.58 0.77
C GLY A 75 -4.42 -1.19 0.94
N PRO A 76 -3.82 -1.32 2.14
CA PRO A 76 -2.44 -0.86 2.34
C PRO A 76 -1.43 -1.66 1.53
N ALA A 77 -1.72 -2.92 1.18
CA ALA A 77 -0.88 -3.72 0.30
C ALA A 77 -0.88 -3.17 -1.13
N VAL A 78 -2.06 -2.85 -1.68
CA VAL A 78 -2.15 -2.29 -3.03
C VAL A 78 -1.51 -0.91 -3.09
N VAL A 79 -1.78 -0.04 -2.12
CA VAL A 79 -1.15 1.28 -2.02
C VAL A 79 0.38 1.16 -1.93
N ALA A 80 0.91 0.22 -1.15
CA ALA A 80 2.36 -0.02 -1.06
C ALA A 80 2.97 -0.42 -2.41
N ASN A 81 2.30 -1.28 -3.18
CA ASN A 81 2.79 -1.71 -4.49
C ASN A 81 2.77 -0.56 -5.51
N VAL A 82 1.64 0.15 -5.61
CA VAL A 82 1.47 1.30 -6.52
C VAL A 82 2.42 2.45 -6.18
N TYR A 83 2.80 2.59 -4.90
CA TYR A 83 3.86 3.52 -4.49
C TYR A 83 5.24 3.05 -4.93
N LEU A 84 5.60 1.78 -4.72
CA LEU A 84 6.92 1.24 -5.08
C LEU A 84 7.21 1.24 -6.57
N GLU A 85 6.19 1.12 -7.42
CA GLU A 85 6.35 1.23 -8.88
C GLU A 85 6.33 2.68 -9.41
N GLY A 86 5.99 3.65 -8.55
CA GLY A 86 6.10 5.10 -8.84
C GLY A 86 4.79 5.78 -9.21
N THR A 87 3.80 5.05 -9.72
CA THR A 87 2.52 5.61 -10.20
C THR A 87 1.76 6.39 -9.12
N TYR A 88 1.85 5.99 -7.85
CA TYR A 88 1.24 6.77 -6.77
C TYR A 88 1.81 8.19 -6.70
N SER A 89 3.14 8.34 -6.88
CA SER A 89 3.82 9.63 -6.82
C SER A 89 3.56 10.48 -8.07
N GLU A 90 3.34 9.86 -9.22
CA GLU A 90 2.96 10.56 -10.46
C GLU A 90 1.58 11.22 -10.33
N ILE A 91 0.62 10.51 -9.74
CA ILE A 91 -0.76 10.99 -9.55
C ILE A 91 -0.87 11.90 -8.32
N TYR A 92 -0.12 11.62 -7.26
CA TYR A 92 -0.10 12.40 -6.03
C TYR A 92 1.32 12.94 -5.74
N PRO A 93 1.75 14.04 -6.41
CA PRO A 93 3.13 14.56 -6.28
C PRO A 93 3.55 14.94 -4.86
N LYS A 94 2.59 15.23 -3.97
CA LYS A 94 2.86 15.51 -2.55
C LYS A 94 3.37 14.27 -1.80
N VAL A 95 3.16 13.08 -2.34
CA VAL A 95 3.60 11.78 -1.79
C VAL A 95 4.71 11.24 -2.67
N GLY A 96 5.83 11.97 -2.73
CA GLY A 96 6.97 11.63 -3.59
C GLY A 96 7.79 10.42 -3.12
N MET A 97 8.76 10.04 -3.95
CA MET A 97 9.73 8.97 -3.71
C MET A 97 10.92 9.42 -2.83
N ASP A 98 10.63 10.17 -1.77
CA ASP A 98 11.60 10.63 -0.78
C ASP A 98 11.10 10.37 0.66
N LEU A 99 11.92 10.72 1.66
CA LEU A 99 11.56 10.48 3.06
C LEU A 99 10.31 11.27 3.50
N GLN A 100 10.09 12.48 2.98
CA GLN A 100 8.93 13.29 3.33
C GLN A 100 7.66 12.72 2.70
N GLY A 101 7.72 12.31 1.43
CA GLY A 101 6.65 11.63 0.73
C GLY A 101 6.31 10.29 1.38
N LEU A 102 7.30 9.48 1.73
CA LEU A 102 7.09 8.23 2.46
C LEU A 102 6.42 8.46 3.82
N ARG A 103 6.85 9.49 4.57
CA ARG A 103 6.19 9.87 5.84
C ARG A 103 4.73 10.26 5.61
N ARG A 104 4.42 11.00 4.54
CA ARG A 104 3.04 11.35 4.16
C ARG A 104 2.22 10.12 3.80
N LEU A 105 2.75 9.22 2.97
CA LEU A 105 2.13 7.94 2.58
C LEU A 105 1.70 7.13 3.82
N VAL A 106 2.65 6.95 4.74
CA VAL A 106 2.45 6.19 5.97
C VAL A 106 1.44 6.87 6.90
N ARG A 107 1.61 8.17 7.12
CA ARG A 107 0.77 8.93 8.06
C ARG A 107 -0.67 9.03 7.60
N GLN A 108 -0.94 9.25 6.32
CA GLN A 108 -2.29 9.51 5.81
C GLN A 108 -3.19 8.27 5.79
N PHE A 109 -2.64 7.06 5.81
CA PHE A 109 -3.45 5.83 5.71
C PHE A 109 -4.42 5.69 6.89
N SER A 110 -5.73 5.56 6.63
CA SER A 110 -6.80 5.39 7.62
C SER A 110 -6.78 6.42 8.77
N THR A 111 -6.54 7.68 8.44
CA THR A 111 -6.58 8.81 9.39
C THR A 111 -7.62 9.86 8.96
N PRO A 112 -8.11 10.71 9.88
CA PRO A 112 -9.01 11.81 9.51
C PRO A 112 -8.39 12.72 8.44
N GLY A 113 -9.11 12.91 7.32
CA GLY A 113 -8.62 13.68 6.17
C GLY A 113 -7.55 12.97 5.32
N GLY A 114 -7.27 11.70 5.59
CA GLY A 114 -6.35 10.85 4.84
C GLY A 114 -7.05 9.93 3.84
N ILE A 115 -6.41 8.80 3.51
CA ILE A 115 -6.94 7.83 2.53
C ILE A 115 -7.66 6.66 3.23
N ALA A 116 -8.62 6.05 2.52
CA ALA A 116 -9.43 4.94 3.02
C ALA A 116 -8.61 3.65 3.28
N SER A 117 -9.20 2.74 4.06
CA SER A 117 -8.59 1.44 4.40
C SER A 117 -8.73 0.39 3.31
N HIS A 118 -9.71 0.55 2.41
CA HIS A 118 -9.97 -0.33 1.28
C HIS A 118 -9.27 0.17 0.01
N VAL A 119 -9.20 -0.68 -1.02
CA VAL A 119 -8.69 -0.34 -2.36
C VAL A 119 -9.70 0.55 -3.12
N GLY A 120 -10.06 1.69 -2.53
CA GLY A 120 -11.06 2.60 -3.08
C GLY A 120 -10.58 3.35 -4.34
N PRO A 121 -11.45 4.18 -4.95
CA PRO A 121 -11.19 4.85 -6.24
C PRO A 121 -10.02 5.84 -6.22
N ALA A 122 -9.60 6.30 -5.03
CA ALA A 122 -8.41 7.12 -4.87
C ALA A 122 -7.09 6.32 -5.03
N THR A 123 -7.15 4.98 -5.08
CA THR A 123 -5.98 4.14 -5.33
C THR A 123 -5.78 4.00 -6.84
N PRO A 124 -4.64 4.43 -7.41
CA PRO A 124 -4.39 4.28 -8.83
C PRO A 124 -4.49 2.81 -9.27
N GLY A 125 -5.12 2.59 -10.43
CA GLY A 125 -5.38 1.26 -10.96
C GLY A 125 -6.58 0.53 -10.33
N SER A 126 -7.23 1.09 -9.30
CA SER A 126 -8.45 0.49 -8.75
C SER A 126 -9.67 0.84 -9.60
N ILE A 127 -10.35 -0.21 -10.07
CA ILE A 127 -11.73 -0.14 -10.60
C ILE A 127 -12.70 -0.96 -9.76
N HIS A 128 -12.23 -1.52 -8.63
CA HIS A 128 -12.98 -2.44 -7.77
C HIS A 128 -12.52 -2.29 -6.32
N GLU A 129 -13.42 -1.80 -5.46
CA GLU A 129 -13.09 -1.52 -4.06
C GLU A 129 -13.00 -2.77 -3.19
N GLY A 130 -13.70 -3.86 -3.56
CA GLY A 130 -13.68 -5.14 -2.85
C GLY A 130 -14.20 -5.07 -1.40
N ALA A 131 -15.03 -4.05 -1.08
CA ALA A 131 -15.67 -3.91 0.23
C ALA A 131 -16.85 -4.89 0.42
N SER A 132 -17.61 -5.15 -0.65
CA SER A 132 -18.57 -6.27 -0.73
C SER A 132 -17.90 -7.42 -1.48
N LEU A 133 -17.71 -8.56 -0.80
CA LEU A 133 -16.98 -9.72 -1.32
C LEU A 133 -17.69 -10.43 -2.49
N ALA A 134 -18.94 -10.06 -2.78
CA ALA A 134 -19.66 -10.44 -3.98
C ALA A 134 -20.07 -9.17 -4.73
N THR A 135 -19.53 -8.97 -5.93
CA THR A 135 -20.19 -8.18 -6.97
C THR A 135 -21.28 -9.06 -7.58
N PRO A 136 -22.55 -8.61 -7.65
CA PRO A 136 -23.56 -9.32 -8.43
C PRO A 136 -23.19 -9.41 -9.91
#